data_AF-A0A7V9BUI3-F1
#
_entry.id   AF-A0A7V9BUI3-F1
#
_cell.length_a   1.000
_cell.length_b   1.000
_cell.length_c   1.000
_cell.angle_alpha   90.00
_cell.angle_beta   90.00
_cell.angle_gamma   90.00
#
_symmetry.space_group_name_H-M   'P 1'
#
loop_
_entity.id
_entity.type
_entity.pdbx_description
1 polymer ?
#
loop_
_entity_poly.entity_id
_entity_poly.type
_entity_poly.pdbx_seq_one_letter_code
_entity_poly.pdbx_strand_id
1 'polypeptide(L)'
;MAPPDYAGTASDLRPGGNVVTYADAELRWHVHRDLALAAFVDTGRVWEAWTDIRPEALLWDAGPSASVPSPLGSIRVDAAFRLNRQPIDGSALLALQLWVDQPW
;
A
#
# COMPACT_ATOMS: atom_id res chain seq x y z
N MET A 1 18.51 2.63 -9.98
CA MET A 1 18.62 1.71 -11.13
C MET A 1 17.20 1.50 -11.64
N ALA A 2 16.90 1.91 -12.87
CA ALA A 2 15.56 1.67 -13.43
C ALA A 2 15.38 0.16 -13.64
N PRO A 3 14.18 -0.37 -13.42
CA PRO A 3 13.92 -1.78 -13.67
C PRO A 3 14.13 -2.12 -15.15
N PRO A 4 14.47 -3.39 -15.47
CA PRO A 4 14.94 -3.80 -16.79
C PRO A 4 13.93 -3.62 -17.93
N ASP A 5 12.69 -3.26 -17.63
CA ASP A 5 11.57 -3.04 -18.55
C ASP A 5 11.16 -1.55 -18.66
N TYR A 6 11.80 -0.62 -17.95
CA TYR A 6 11.47 0.80 -18.03
C TYR A 6 12.17 1.48 -19.22
N ALA A 7 11.45 1.64 -20.33
CA ALA A 7 11.93 2.27 -21.56
C ALA A 7 11.69 3.79 -21.61
N GLY A 8 10.93 4.35 -20.66
CA GLY A 8 10.50 5.77 -20.65
C GLY A 8 9.43 6.08 -21.71
N THR A 9 8.72 5.07 -22.19
CA THR A 9 7.70 5.17 -23.25
C THR A 9 6.29 5.23 -22.68
N ALA A 10 5.31 5.66 -23.49
CA ALA A 10 3.91 5.73 -23.07
C ALA A 10 3.34 4.35 -22.65
N SER A 11 3.88 3.24 -23.17
CA SER A 11 3.53 1.88 -22.76
C SER A 11 4.00 1.50 -21.35
N ASP A 12 4.91 2.28 -20.75
CA ASP A 12 5.39 2.05 -19.38
C ASP A 12 4.43 2.66 -18.33
N LEU A 13 3.46 3.46 -18.78
CA LEU A 13 2.43 4.03 -17.93
C LEU A 13 1.27 3.05 -17.79
N ARG A 14 0.89 2.70 -16.56
CA ARG A 14 -0.33 1.92 -16.33
C ARG A 14 -1.55 2.82 -16.60
N PRO A 15 -2.43 2.50 -17.57
CA PRO A 15 -3.50 3.39 -18.04
C PRO A 15 -4.66 3.61 -17.03
N GLY A 16 -4.57 3.07 -15.82
CA GLY A 16 -5.65 3.11 -14.83
C GLY A 16 -6.77 2.12 -15.15
N GLY A 17 -7.98 2.40 -14.66
CA GLY A 17 -9.17 1.58 -14.89
C GLY A 17 -10.42 2.17 -14.23
N ASN A 18 -11.59 1.59 -14.53
CA ASN A 18 -12.89 2.13 -14.12
C ASN A 18 -13.46 1.47 -12.85
N VAL A 19 -12.79 0.44 -12.32
CA VAL A 19 -13.22 -0.29 -11.13
C VAL A 19 -12.05 -0.50 -10.19
N VAL A 20 -12.28 -0.33 -8.89
CA VAL A 20 -11.29 -0.61 -7.85
C VAL A 20 -11.87 -1.62 -6.87
N THR A 21 -11.08 -2.65 -6.57
CA THR A 21 -11.29 -3.49 -5.39
C THR A 21 -10.19 -3.19 -4.40
N TYR A 22 -10.55 -2.95 -3.14
CA TYR A 22 -9.61 -2.67 -2.07
C TYR A 22 -10.15 -3.25 -0.77
N ALA A 23 -9.26 -3.80 0.05
CA ALA A 23 -9.53 -4.21 1.41
C ALA A 23 -8.28 -4.01 2.27
N ASP A 24 -8.50 -3.71 3.55
CA ASP A 24 -7.47 -3.49 4.56
C ASP A 24 -7.94 -4.20 5.84
N ALA A 25 -7.00 -4.83 6.53
CA ALA A 25 -7.18 -5.30 7.89
C ALA A 25 -6.00 -4.86 8.76
N GLU A 26 -6.28 -4.02 9.74
CA GLU A 26 -5.28 -3.49 10.66
C GLU A 26 -5.55 -3.92 12.12
N LEU A 27 -4.56 -4.53 12.76
CA LEU A 27 -4.58 -4.84 14.18
C LEU A 27 -3.71 -3.82 14.93
N ARG A 28 -4.34 -3.05 15.83
CA ARG A 28 -3.72 -1.92 16.54
C ARG A 28 -3.53 -2.21 18.03
N TRP A 29 -2.41 -1.76 18.58
CA TRP A 29 -2.08 -1.82 20.00
C TRP A 29 -1.64 -0.44 20.50
N HIS A 30 -2.25 0.01 21.60
CA HIS A 30 -1.78 1.18 22.34
C HIS A 30 -0.73 0.72 23.35
N VAL A 31 0.54 0.79 22.96
CA VAL A 31 1.68 0.30 23.76
C VAL A 31 2.05 1.30 24.85
N HIS A 32 1.94 2.59 24.56
CA HIS A 32 2.10 3.68 25.51
C HIS A 32 1.03 4.75 25.25
N ARG A 33 0.89 5.70 26.19
CA ARG A 33 0.04 6.90 26.01
C ARG A 33 0.28 7.62 24.69
N ASP A 34 1.53 7.64 24.23
CA ASP A 34 1.97 8.43 23.07
C ASP A 34 2.57 7.54 21.96
N LEU A 35 2.34 6.23 22.02
CA LEU A 35 2.82 5.29 21.01
C LEU A 35 1.78 4.21 20.76
N ALA A 36 1.32 4.13 19.51
CA ALA A 36 0.56 3.00 19.02
C ALA A 36 1.36 2.26 17.96
N LEU A 37 1.22 0.94 17.95
CA LEU A 37 1.78 0.06 16.94
C LEU A 37 0.64 -0.63 16.21
N ALA A 38 0.87 -1.00 14.97
CA ALA A 38 -0.06 -1.85 14.24
C ALA A 38 0.65 -2.88 13.37
N ALA A 39 -0.08 -3.90 12.99
CA ALA A 39 0.24 -4.78 11.88
C ALA A 39 -0.93 -4.73 10.91
N PHE A 40 -0.64 -4.59 9.62
CA PHE A 40 -1.65 -4.49 8.57
C PHE A 40 -1.44 -5.55 7.49
N VAL A 41 -2.54 -5.87 6.82
CA VAL A 41 -2.57 -6.60 5.56
C VAL A 41 -3.52 -5.86 4.63
N ASP A 42 -3.01 -5.44 3.48
CA ASP A 42 -3.74 -4.65 2.51
C ASP A 42 -3.81 -5.43 1.21
N THR A 43 -4.91 -5.24 0.49
CA THR A 43 -5.00 -5.75 -0.85
C THR A 43 -5.80 -4.84 -1.75
N GLY A 44 -5.43 -4.80 -3.02
CA GLY A 44 -6.24 -4.13 -4.01
C GLY A 44 -5.75 -4.30 -5.43
N ARG A 45 -6.61 -3.86 -6.34
CA ARG A 45 -6.30 -3.74 -7.75
C ARG A 45 -7.27 -2.78 -8.44
N VAL A 46 -6.76 -2.13 -9.47
CA VAL A 46 -7.54 -1.39 -10.46
C VAL A 46 -7.86 -2.31 -11.64
N TRP A 47 -9.11 -2.27 -12.13
CA TRP A 47 -9.64 -3.09 -13.21
C TRP A 47 -10.29 -2.22 -14.29
N GLU A 48 -10.34 -2.71 -15.52
CA GLU A 48 -11.01 -2.00 -16.64
C GLU A 48 -12.53 -2.11 -16.55
N ALA A 49 -13.06 -3.31 -16.25
CA ALA A 49 -14.48 -3.57 -16.04
C ALA A 49 -14.75 -4.50 -14.83
N TRP A 50 -16.00 -4.49 -14.35
CA TRP A 50 -16.43 -5.35 -13.22
C TRP A 50 -16.33 -6.85 -13.53
N THR A 51 -16.42 -7.23 -14.80
CA THR A 51 -16.27 -8.61 -15.27
C THR A 51 -14.84 -9.14 -15.18
N ASP A 52 -13.85 -8.27 -15.00
CA ASP A 52 -12.43 -8.64 -14.97
C ASP A 52 -11.93 -8.96 -13.56
N ILE A 53 -12.76 -8.71 -12.54
CA ILE A 53 -12.41 -8.93 -11.14
C ILE A 53 -12.15 -10.42 -10.92
N ARG A 54 -10.91 -10.72 -10.52
CA ARG A 54 -10.46 -12.07 -10.20
C ARG A 54 -9.65 -12.07 -8.91
N PRO A 55 -10.10 -12.75 -7.83
CA PRO A 55 -9.44 -12.70 -6.52
C PRO A 55 -7.95 -13.06 -6.56
N GLU A 56 -7.55 -13.98 -7.44
CA GLU A 56 -6.17 -14.44 -7.60
C GLU A 56 -5.21 -13.39 -8.16
N ALA A 57 -5.71 -12.32 -8.79
CA ALA A 57 -4.89 -11.23 -9.31
C ALA A 57 -4.82 -10.02 -8.38
N LEU A 58 -5.43 -10.09 -7.19
CA LEU A 58 -5.26 -9.09 -6.16
C LEU A 58 -3.79 -8.97 -5.76
N LEU A 59 -3.31 -7.74 -5.53
CA LEU A 59 -1.97 -7.47 -5.04
C LEU A 59 -2.06 -7.35 -3.52
N TRP A 60 -1.18 -8.05 -2.82
CA TRP A 60 -1.20 -8.16 -1.36
C TRP A 60 0.06 -7.57 -0.78
N ASP A 61 -0.11 -6.70 0.21
CA ASP A 61 0.96 -6.11 0.99
C ASP A 61 0.69 -6.38 2.48
N ALA A 62 1.74 -6.50 3.27
CA ALA A 62 1.62 -6.57 4.73
C ALA A 62 2.81 -5.90 5.40
N GLY A 63 2.60 -5.39 6.61
CA GLY A 63 3.65 -4.64 7.27
C GLY A 63 3.33 -4.21 8.69
N PRO A 64 4.37 -3.80 9.44
CA PRO A 64 4.18 -3.08 10.68
C PRO A 64 3.95 -1.58 10.44
N SER A 65 3.26 -0.97 11.41
CA SER A 65 3.05 0.47 11.53
C SER A 65 3.42 0.94 12.93
N ALA A 66 3.88 2.19 13.03
CA ALA A 66 4.03 2.89 14.29
C ALA A 66 3.46 4.30 14.17
N SER A 67 2.75 4.76 15.20
CA SER A 67 2.20 6.11 15.24
C SER A 67 2.37 6.80 16.58
N VAL A 68 2.59 8.10 16.53
CA VAL A 68 2.80 8.98 17.68
C VAL A 68 1.94 10.25 17.53
N PRO A 69 1.28 10.73 18.59
CA PRO A 69 0.53 11.97 18.54
C PRO A 69 1.48 13.17 18.42
N SER A 70 1.08 14.17 17.62
CA SER A 70 1.78 15.43 17.49
C SER A 70 0.80 16.62 17.45
N PRO A 71 1.27 17.87 17.60
CA PRO A 71 0.42 19.05 17.44
C PRO A 71 -0.25 19.18 16.07
N LEU A 72 0.26 18.49 15.05
CA LEU A 72 -0.26 18.47 13.69
C LEU A 72 -1.15 17.25 13.41
N GLY A 73 -1.51 16.47 14.44
CA GLY A 73 -2.18 15.18 14.27
C GLY A 73 -1.25 13.99 14.48
N SER A 74 -1.74 12.77 14.26
CA SER A 74 -0.94 11.56 14.50
C SER A 74 0.05 11.35 13.37
N ILE A 75 1.34 11.34 13.68
CA ILE A 75 2.41 11.00 12.72
C ILE A 75 2.52 9.48 12.68
N ARG A 76 2.41 8.89 11.51
CA ARG A 76 2.43 7.44 11.29
C ARG A 76 3.51 7.05 10.27
N VAL A 77 4.22 5.97 10.55
CA VAL A 77 5.21 5.37 9.66
C VAL A 77 4.82 3.93 9.38
N ASP A 78 4.76 3.55 8.11
CA ASP A 78 4.43 2.21 7.64
C ASP A 78 5.58 1.61 6.83
N ALA A 79 5.84 0.31 7.06
CA ALA A 79 6.78 -0.48 6.27
C ALA A 79 6.04 -1.62 5.58
N ALA A 80 5.62 -1.42 4.33
CA ALA A 80 4.82 -2.38 3.58
C ALA A 80 5.71 -3.30 2.72
N PHE A 81 5.54 -4.61 2.89
CA PHE A 81 6.19 -5.64 2.08
C PHE A 81 5.20 -6.27 1.13
N ARG A 82 5.58 -6.36 -0.15
CA ARG A 82 4.75 -7.05 -1.15
C ARG A 82 4.84 -8.55 -1.01
N LEU A 83 3.68 -9.19 -0.88
CA LEU A 83 3.56 -10.63 -0.70
C LEU A 83 3.49 -11.38 -2.03
N ASN A 84 2.90 -10.78 -3.06
CA ASN A 84 2.89 -11.33 -4.41
C ASN A 84 3.32 -10.28 -5.45
N ARG A 85 4.34 -10.61 -6.26
CA ARG A 85 4.83 -9.75 -7.33
C ARG A 85 4.19 -10.11 -8.66
N GLN A 86 3.97 -9.11 -9.51
CA GLN A 86 3.75 -9.36 -10.93
C GLN A 86 5.09 -9.39 -11.68
N PRO A 87 5.22 -10.17 -12.76
CA PRO A 87 6.46 -10.24 -13.55
C PRO A 87 6.92 -8.89 -14.13
N ILE A 88 6.00 -7.93 -14.24
CA ILE A 88 6.20 -6.58 -14.80
C ILE A 88 6.27 -5.52 -13.67
N ASP A 89 6.58 -5.92 -12.43
CA ASP A 89 6.79 -4.97 -11.33
C ASP A 89 8.27 -4.75 -11.10
N GLY A 90 8.76 -3.67 -11.71
CA GLY A 90 10.08 -3.12 -11.47
C GLY A 90 10.23 -2.29 -10.18
N SER A 91 9.24 -2.37 -9.30
CA SER A 91 9.09 -1.50 -8.14
C SER A 91 9.55 -2.18 -6.84
N ALA A 92 9.96 -1.39 -5.84
CA ALA A 92 10.61 -1.90 -4.63
C ALA A 92 9.71 -2.87 -3.85
N LEU A 93 10.30 -3.96 -3.37
CA LEU A 93 9.67 -4.95 -2.47
C LEU A 93 9.11 -4.35 -1.18
N LEU A 94 9.78 -3.31 -0.71
CA LEU A 94 9.48 -2.57 0.50
C LEU A 94 9.09 -1.16 0.10
N ALA A 95 7.94 -0.72 0.58
CA ALA A 95 7.56 0.69 0.58
C ALA A 95 7.62 1.21 2.02
N LEU A 96 8.25 2.36 2.19
CA LEU A 96 8.19 3.13 3.43
C LEU A 96 7.27 4.32 3.19
N GLN A 97 6.29 4.49 4.06
CA GLN A 97 5.32 5.58 3.97
C GLN A 97 5.29 6.37 5.27
N LEU A 98 5.05 7.68 5.14
CA LEU A 98 4.89 8.61 6.24
C LEU A 98 3.55 9.33 6.03
N TRP A 99 2.69 9.25 7.03
CA TRP A 99 1.37 9.86 7.03
C TRP A 99 1.21 10.78 8.23
N VAL A 100 0.41 11.84 8.07
CA VAL A 100 -0.02 12.70 9.18
C VAL A 100 -1.55 12.71 9.18
N ASP A 101 -2.14 11.99 10.12
CA ASP A 101 -3.59 11.94 10.30
C ASP A 101 -4.06 13.16 11.08
N GLN A 102 -4.79 14.05 10.40
CA GLN A 102 -5.46 15.17 11.07
C GLN A 102 -6.61 14.63 11.93
N PRO A 103 -6.77 15.08 13.18
CA PRO A 103 -8.05 14.91 13.87
C PRO A 103 -9.11 15.70 13.07
N TRP A 104 -10.23 15.03 12.81
CA TRP A 104 -11.40 15.57 12.12
C TRP A 104 -11.95 16.85 12.78
#